data_AF-A0A7V9AF71-F1
#
_entry.id   AF-A0A7V9AF71-F1
#
_cell.length_a   1.000
_cell.length_b   1.000
_cell.length_c   1.000
_cell.angle_alpha   90.00
_cell.angle_beta   90.00
_cell.angle_gamma   90.00
#
_symmetry.space_group_name_H-M   'P 1'
#
loop_
_entity.id
_entity.type
_entity.pdbx_description
1 polymer ?
#
loop_
_entity_poly.entity_id
_entity_poly.type
_entity_poly.pdbx_seq_one_letter_code
_entity_poly.pdbx_strand_id
1 'polypeptide(L)'
;MKRSLFSQALLLLALAFLPALGEALYLREEVSWDAPPVANDEVTIQDALAWGESLLWVDARPDAQFETEHIPGALSLNEDRWNELLPQVLTTWAPEKRTVVYCSSQSCAASHEVARRLREDAGLKNVFVLHGGWEAWQKK
;
A
#
# COMPACT_ATOMS: atom_id res chain seq x y z
N MET A 1 30.68 -27.65 44.27
CA MET A 1 29.38 -27.98 43.62
C MET A 1 28.75 -26.82 42.82
N LYS A 2 29.43 -25.69 42.54
CA LYS A 2 28.83 -24.54 41.81
C LYS A 2 29.06 -24.51 40.28
N ARG A 3 30.01 -25.31 39.75
CA ARG A 3 30.34 -25.35 38.31
C ARG A 3 29.25 -26.01 37.43
N SER A 4 28.47 -26.93 38.01
CA SER A 4 27.40 -27.66 37.31
C SER A 4 26.22 -26.75 36.96
N LEU A 5 25.75 -25.96 37.93
CA LEU A 5 24.60 -25.06 37.75
C LEU A 5 24.90 -23.96 36.74
N PHE A 6 26.12 -23.42 36.75
CA PHE A 6 26.54 -22.40 35.78
C PHE A 6 26.61 -22.96 34.35
N SER A 7 27.12 -24.17 34.19
CA SER A 7 27.20 -24.83 32.88
C SER A 7 25.82 -25.19 32.34
N GLN A 8 24.91 -25.65 33.21
CA GLN A 8 23.51 -25.94 32.85
C GLN A 8 22.75 -24.67 32.46
N ALA A 9 22.95 -23.56 33.19
CA ALA A 9 22.35 -22.28 32.84
C ALA A 9 22.86 -21.73 31.50
N LEU A 10 24.16 -21.87 31.22
CA LEU A 10 24.74 -21.46 29.94
C LEU A 10 24.19 -22.28 28.78
N LEU A 11 24.01 -23.59 29.00
CA LEU A 11 23.45 -24.49 27.99
C LEU A 11 22.00 -24.14 27.66
N LEU A 12 21.18 -23.86 28.68
CA LEU A 12 19.79 -23.43 28.51
C LEU A 12 19.69 -22.08 27.80
N LEU A 13 20.57 -21.13 28.14
CA LEU A 13 20.65 -19.84 27.44
C LEU A 13 21.02 -20.03 25.97
N ALA A 14 22.02 -20.85 25.66
CA ALA A 14 22.41 -21.14 24.29
C ALA A 14 21.28 -21.81 23.50
N LEU A 15 20.58 -22.77 24.10
CA LEU A 15 19.43 -23.46 23.50
C LEU A 15 18.24 -22.54 23.22
N ALA A 16 18.01 -21.50 24.03
CA ALA A 16 16.99 -20.50 23.76
C ALA A 16 17.45 -19.46 22.73
N PHE A 17 18.73 -19.11 22.73
CA PHE A 17 19.26 -18.04 21.89
C PHE A 17 19.43 -18.46 20.42
N LEU A 18 19.79 -19.72 20.17
CA LEU A 18 19.99 -20.23 18.80
C LEU A 18 18.73 -20.18 17.92
N PRO A 19 17.54 -20.67 18.35
CA PRO A 19 16.33 -20.56 17.53
C PRO A 19 15.88 -19.10 17.38
N ALA A 20 15.95 -18.30 18.45
CA ALA A 20 15.60 -16.88 18.38
C ALA A 20 16.52 -16.09 17.42
N LEU A 21 17.82 -16.38 17.43
CA LEU A 21 18.77 -15.80 16.49
C LEU A 21 18.53 -16.29 15.06
N GLY A 22 18.18 -17.57 14.90
CA GLY A 22 17.80 -18.15 13.60
C GLY A 22 16.56 -17.47 13.02
N GLU A 23 15.50 -17.32 13.80
CA GLU A 23 14.27 -16.61 13.41
C GLU A 23 14.55 -15.14 13.11
N ALA A 24 15.34 -14.45 13.95
CA ALA A 24 15.68 -13.05 13.74
C ALA A 24 16.48 -12.82 12.44
N LEU A 25 17.35 -13.76 12.07
CA LEU A 25 18.09 -13.70 10.80
C LEU A 25 17.21 -14.09 9.61
N TYR A 26 16.32 -15.07 9.77
CA TYR A 26 15.38 -15.50 8.73
C TYR A 26 14.38 -14.40 8.37
N LEU A 27 13.81 -13.72 9.37
CA LEU A 27 12.81 -12.66 9.18
C LEU A 27 13.42 -11.27 8.94
N ARG A 28 14.75 -11.15 8.92
CA ARG A 28 15.45 -9.86 8.77
C ARG A 28 15.12 -9.15 7.47
N GLU A 29 14.91 -9.92 6.39
CA GLU A 29 14.61 -9.38 5.07
C GLU A 29 13.10 -9.27 4.80
N GLU A 30 12.27 -10.05 5.52
CA GLU A 30 10.81 -10.01 5.36
C GLU A 30 10.15 -8.87 6.14
N VAL A 31 10.75 -8.41 7.25
CA VAL A 31 10.15 -7.39 8.12
C VAL A 31 10.90 -6.06 7.99
N SER A 32 10.29 -5.09 7.30
CA SER A 32 10.81 -3.74 7.15
C SER A 32 10.51 -2.89 8.40
N TRP A 33 11.38 -2.96 9.41
CA TRP A 33 11.24 -2.23 10.68
C TRP A 33 11.37 -0.70 10.58
N ASP A 34 11.78 -0.19 9.41
CA ASP A 34 12.02 1.25 9.14
C ASP A 34 10.85 1.94 8.40
N ALA A 35 9.76 1.23 8.09
CA ALA A 35 8.62 1.84 7.41
C ALA A 35 7.76 2.65 8.40
N PRO A 36 7.44 3.93 8.11
CA PRO A 36 6.46 4.68 8.90
C PRO A 36 5.09 3.95 8.88
N PRO A 37 4.21 4.15 9.90
CA PRO A 37 2.96 3.41 10.07
C PRO A 37 1.84 3.79 9.08
N VAL A 38 2.20 4.35 7.92
CA VAL A 38 1.32 4.35 6.74
C VAL A 38 1.58 3.00 6.09
N ALA A 39 0.54 2.19 5.83
CA ALA A 39 0.70 0.96 5.06
C ALA A 39 1.61 1.26 3.86
N ASN A 40 2.61 0.42 3.54
CA ASN A 40 3.74 0.73 2.64
C ASN A 40 3.37 1.37 1.28
N ASP A 41 2.09 1.36 0.92
CA ASP A 41 1.55 1.91 -0.31
C ASP A 41 0.65 3.15 -0.12
N GLU A 42 0.49 3.71 1.08
CA GLU A 42 -0.30 4.94 1.30
C GLU A 42 0.55 6.20 1.12
N VAL A 43 -0.02 7.24 0.51
CA VAL A 43 0.62 8.54 0.30
C VAL A 43 -0.28 9.69 0.70
N THR A 44 0.32 10.76 1.20
CA THR A 44 -0.41 12.00 1.48
C THR A 44 -0.74 12.76 0.20
N ILE A 45 -1.70 13.67 0.28
CA ILE A 45 -2.04 14.52 -0.87
C ILE A 45 -0.86 15.41 -1.31
N GLN A 46 -0.06 15.90 -0.36
CA GLN A 46 1.11 16.72 -0.66
C GLN A 46 2.18 15.91 -1.42
N ASP A 47 2.44 14.67 -0.98
CA ASP A 47 3.40 13.79 -1.64
C ASP A 47 2.96 13.43 -3.06
N ALA A 48 1.68 13.09 -3.24
CA ALA A 48 1.12 12.77 -4.55
C ALA A 48 1.24 13.96 -5.50
N LEU A 49 0.85 15.17 -5.06
CA LEU A 49 0.94 16.39 -5.87
C LEU A 49 2.37 16.75 -6.28
N ALA A 50 3.37 16.42 -5.46
CA ALA A 50 4.78 16.66 -5.79
C ALA A 50 5.25 15.85 -7.01
N TRP A 51 4.51 14.82 -7.44
CA TRP A 51 4.85 13.99 -8.59
C TRP A 51 4.41 14.59 -9.93
N GLY A 52 3.55 15.62 -9.91
CA GLY A 52 3.17 16.39 -11.10
C GLY A 52 2.65 15.52 -12.25
N GLU A 53 3.22 15.66 -13.45
CA GLU A 53 2.80 14.93 -14.66
C GLU A 53 3.04 13.42 -14.61
N SER A 54 3.88 12.94 -13.68
CA SER A 54 4.11 11.51 -13.48
C SER A 54 3.02 10.82 -12.65
N LEU A 55 1.99 11.56 -12.25
CA LEU A 55 0.89 11.08 -11.43
C LEU A 55 -0.32 10.67 -12.29
N LEU A 56 -0.86 9.49 -12.00
CA LEU A 56 -2.14 9.03 -12.54
C LEU A 56 -3.13 8.87 -11.39
N TRP A 57 -4.22 9.63 -11.42
CA TRP A 57 -5.29 9.51 -10.44
C TRP A 57 -6.30 8.44 -10.85
N VAL A 58 -6.70 7.59 -9.90
CA VAL A 58 -7.72 6.56 -10.08
C VAL A 58 -8.77 6.70 -8.98
N ASP A 59 -10.03 6.85 -9.38
CA ASP A 59 -11.18 6.97 -8.47
C ASP A 59 -11.85 5.60 -8.30
N ALA A 60 -11.80 5.07 -7.08
CA ALA A 60 -12.41 3.79 -6.71
C ALA A 60 -13.88 3.92 -6.28
N ARG A 61 -14.46 5.13 -6.29
CA ARG A 61 -15.85 5.35 -5.86
C ARG A 61 -16.84 4.89 -6.93
N PRO A 62 -18.11 4.68 -6.56
CA PRO A 62 -19.18 4.41 -7.51
C PRO A 62 -19.30 5.51 -8.58
N ASP A 63 -19.70 5.15 -9.79
CA ASP A 63 -19.77 6.06 -10.94
C ASP A 63 -20.57 7.33 -10.64
N ALA A 64 -21.68 7.21 -9.92
CA ALA A 64 -22.51 8.36 -9.55
C ALA A 64 -21.72 9.43 -8.75
N GLN A 65 -20.77 9.00 -7.91
CA GLN A 65 -19.91 9.93 -7.17
C GLN A 65 -18.85 10.53 -8.09
N PHE A 66 -18.25 9.72 -8.97
CA PHE A 66 -17.28 10.19 -9.96
C PHE A 66 -17.90 11.25 -10.88
N GLU A 67 -19.06 10.97 -11.49
CA GLU A 67 -19.75 11.89 -12.39
C GLU A 67 -20.19 13.20 -11.72
N THR A 68 -20.43 13.17 -10.41
CA THR A 68 -20.78 14.37 -9.65
C THR A 68 -19.56 15.28 -9.48
N GLU A 69 -18.49 14.74 -8.92
CA GLU A 69 -17.24 15.47 -8.72
C GLU A 69 -16.09 14.49 -8.45
N HIS A 70 -14.94 14.71 -9.08
CA HIS A 70 -13.75 13.86 -8.96
C HIS A 70 -12.47 14.70 -9.08
N ILE A 71 -11.32 14.08 -8.80
CA ILE A 71 -10.03 14.75 -8.95
C ILE A 71 -9.83 15.03 -10.45
N PRO A 72 -9.51 16.27 -10.88
CA PRO A 72 -9.35 16.58 -12.29
C PRO A 72 -8.33 15.65 -12.97
N GLY A 73 -8.75 15.02 -14.06
CA GLY A 73 -7.93 14.06 -14.81
C GLY A 73 -7.88 12.65 -14.22
N ALA A 74 -8.65 12.36 -13.17
CA ALA A 74 -8.79 11.00 -12.65
C ALA A 74 -9.55 10.08 -13.61
N LEU A 75 -9.18 8.81 -13.59
CA LEU A 75 -9.90 7.74 -14.28
C LEU A 75 -10.78 6.99 -13.28
N SER A 76 -12.01 6.67 -13.65
CA SER A 76 -12.87 5.81 -12.83
C SER A 76 -12.42 4.36 -12.93
N LEU A 77 -12.26 3.68 -11.79
CA LEU A 77 -12.05 2.25 -11.70
C LEU A 77 -12.60 1.75 -10.37
N ASN A 78 -13.84 1.28 -10.38
CA ASN A 78 -14.48 0.64 -9.22
C ASN A 78 -14.53 -0.88 -9.35
N GLU A 79 -14.80 -1.54 -8.23
CA GLU A 79 -14.88 -2.99 -8.14
C GLU A 79 -16.06 -3.56 -8.96
N ASP A 80 -17.18 -2.84 -8.98
CA ASP A 80 -18.44 -3.26 -9.62
C ASP A 80 -18.28 -3.45 -11.13
N ARG A 81 -17.54 -2.56 -11.80
CA ARG A 81 -17.34 -2.56 -13.25
C ARG A 81 -15.88 -2.73 -13.65
N TRP A 82 -15.12 -3.45 -12.83
CA TRP A 82 -13.68 -3.64 -13.02
C TRP A 82 -13.27 -3.99 -14.46
N ASN A 83 -13.89 -5.01 -15.06
CA ASN A 83 -13.53 -5.51 -16.38
C ASN A 83 -13.82 -4.50 -17.50
N GLU A 84 -14.81 -3.61 -17.29
CA GLU A 84 -15.21 -2.59 -18.26
C GLU A 84 -14.28 -1.36 -18.17
N LEU A 85 -13.88 -0.98 -16.95
CA LEU A 85 -13.13 0.23 -16.67
C LEU A 85 -11.61 0.04 -16.76
N LEU A 86 -11.11 -1.14 -16.42
CA LEU A 86 -9.67 -1.44 -16.40
C LEU A 86 -8.95 -1.12 -17.73
N PRO A 87 -9.50 -1.46 -18.93
CA PRO A 87 -8.82 -1.16 -20.20
C PRO A 87 -8.46 0.32 -20.39
N GLN A 88 -9.30 1.25 -19.90
CA GLN A 88 -9.03 2.68 -19.97
C GLN A 88 -7.84 3.09 -19.10
N VAL A 89 -7.75 2.52 -17.89
CA VAL A 89 -6.62 2.74 -16.98
C VAL A 89 -5.34 2.20 -17.59
N LEU A 90 -5.36 0.98 -18.12
CA LEU A 90 -4.19 0.35 -18.76
C LEU A 90 -3.70 1.11 -20.00
N THR A 91 -4.60 1.72 -20.76
CA THR A 91 -4.25 2.52 -21.95
C THR A 91 -3.53 3.81 -21.57
N THR A 92 -3.85 4.39 -20.41
CA THR A 92 -3.28 5.66 -19.94
C THR A 92 -2.05 5.47 -19.04
N TRP A 93 -1.96 4.30 -18.41
CA TRP A 93 -0.89 3.91 -17.52
C TRP A 93 0.43 3.71 -18.27
N ALA A 94 1.52 4.03 -17.58
CA ALA A 94 2.87 3.71 -18.03
C ALA A 94 3.75 3.34 -16.81
N PRO A 95 4.76 2.47 -16.96
CA PRO A 95 5.59 1.98 -15.86
C PRO A 95 6.27 3.06 -15.01
N GLU A 96 6.61 4.19 -15.63
CA GLU A 96 7.22 5.36 -15.01
C GLU A 96 6.23 6.22 -14.21
N LYS A 97 4.92 6.08 -14.47
CA LYS A 97 3.89 6.82 -13.75
C LYS A 97 3.60 6.17 -12.40
N ARG A 98 3.31 7.02 -11.42
CA ARG A 98 2.81 6.62 -10.10
C ARG A 98 1.29 6.69 -10.12
N THR A 99 0.65 5.56 -9.87
CA THR A 99 -0.81 5.46 -9.88
C THR A 99 -1.31 5.62 -8.46
N VAL A 100 -2.16 6.62 -8.19
CA VAL A 100 -2.75 6.84 -6.86
C VAL A 100 -4.23 6.58 -6.93
N VAL A 101 -4.66 5.57 -6.17
CA VAL A 101 -6.06 5.17 -6.03
C VAL A 101 -6.65 5.86 -4.82
N TYR A 102 -7.84 6.45 -4.95
CA TYR A 102 -8.55 7.07 -3.82
C TYR A 102 -10.00 6.61 -3.75
N CYS A 103 -10.54 6.57 -2.53
CA CYS A 103 -11.96 6.39 -2.26
C CYS A 103 -12.50 7.64 -1.54
N SER A 104 -13.72 7.62 -1.00
CA SER A 104 -14.36 8.75 -0.34
C SER A 104 -13.59 9.26 0.90
N SER A 105 -13.07 8.36 1.75
CA SER A 105 -12.41 8.71 3.01
C SER A 105 -11.38 7.66 3.45
N GLN A 106 -10.61 7.92 4.52
CA GLN A 106 -9.61 7.01 5.07
C GLN A 106 -10.19 5.63 5.48
N SER A 107 -11.43 5.59 5.96
CA SER A 107 -12.06 4.35 6.41
C SER A 107 -12.61 3.50 5.26
N CYS A 108 -12.54 3.98 4.02
CA CYS A 108 -13.05 3.25 2.87
C CYS A 108 -12.04 2.18 2.39
N ALA A 109 -12.51 0.93 2.28
CA ALA A 109 -11.68 -0.18 1.82
C ALA A 109 -11.50 -0.24 0.29
N ALA A 110 -12.39 0.39 -0.49
CA ALA A 110 -12.42 0.23 -1.95
C ALA A 110 -11.12 0.66 -2.64
N SER A 111 -10.46 1.71 -2.16
CA SER A 111 -9.18 2.15 -2.73
C SER A 111 -8.06 1.14 -2.50
N HIS A 112 -8.03 0.47 -1.35
CA HIS A 112 -7.06 -0.58 -1.07
C HIS A 112 -7.33 -1.82 -1.94
N GLU A 113 -8.59 -2.18 -2.13
CA GLU A 113 -8.97 -3.33 -2.94
C GLU A 113 -8.68 -3.11 -4.43
N VAL A 114 -9.05 -1.94 -4.97
CA VAL A 114 -8.69 -1.54 -6.34
C VAL A 114 -7.16 -1.50 -6.52
N ALA A 115 -6.42 -0.93 -5.56
CA ALA A 115 -4.95 -0.90 -5.62
C ALA A 115 -4.34 -2.30 -5.59
N ARG A 116 -4.84 -3.20 -4.73
CA ARG A 116 -4.41 -4.61 -4.67
C ARG A 116 -4.62 -5.29 -6.00
N ARG A 117 -5.82 -5.19 -6.59
CA ARG A 117 -6.14 -5.79 -7.89
C ARG A 117 -5.32 -5.21 -9.04
N LEU A 118 -5.01 -3.91 -9.02
CA LEU A 118 -4.12 -3.32 -10.01
C LEU A 118 -2.71 -3.94 -9.95
N ARG A 119 -2.20 -4.24 -8.75
CA ARG A 119 -0.90 -4.90 -8.57
C ARG A 119 -0.95 -6.39 -8.91
N GLU A 120 -1.95 -7.10 -8.42
CA GLU A 120 -2.01 -8.57 -8.49
C GLU A 120 -2.61 -9.06 -9.81
N ASP A 121 -3.76 -8.52 -10.22
CA ASP A 121 -4.49 -8.99 -11.42
C ASP A 121 -3.91 -8.37 -12.70
N ALA A 122 -3.53 -7.08 -12.64
CA ALA A 122 -3.04 -6.33 -13.80
C ALA A 122 -1.51 -6.15 -13.82
N GLY A 123 -0.79 -6.49 -12.74
CA GLY A 123 0.67 -6.46 -12.70
C GLY A 123 1.27 -5.05 -12.66
N LEU A 124 0.49 -4.02 -12.31
CA LEU A 124 0.99 -2.64 -12.25
C LEU A 124 1.97 -2.47 -11.10
N LYS A 125 3.02 -1.70 -11.38
CA LYS A 125 3.98 -1.24 -10.38
C LYS A 125 3.66 0.21 -9.99
N ASN A 126 4.24 0.67 -8.87
CA ASN A 126 4.09 2.05 -8.39
C ASN A 126 2.62 2.45 -8.19
N VAL A 127 1.82 1.54 -7.64
CA VAL A 127 0.42 1.79 -7.27
C VAL A 127 0.39 2.16 -5.79
N PHE A 128 -0.27 3.24 -5.44
CA PHE A 128 -0.41 3.80 -4.10
C PHE A 128 -1.87 4.11 -3.77
N VAL A 129 -2.19 4.30 -2.51
CA VAL A 129 -3.51 4.69 -1.99
C VAL A 129 -3.42 6.11 -1.40
N LEU A 130 -4.37 6.97 -1.73
CA LEU A 130 -4.43 8.32 -1.16
C LEU A 130 -4.94 8.26 0.28
N HIS A 131 -4.10 8.65 1.22
CA HIS A 131 -4.49 8.81 2.62
C HIS A 131 -5.58 9.89 2.75
N GLY A 132 -6.68 9.55 3.41
CA GLY A 132 -7.87 10.38 3.60
C GLY A 132 -8.79 10.48 2.38
N GLY A 133 -8.40 9.89 1.24
CA GLY A 133 -9.23 9.82 0.04
C GLY A 133 -9.70 11.19 -0.49
N TRP A 134 -10.92 11.22 -1.01
CA TRP A 134 -11.57 12.40 -1.57
C TRP A 134 -11.71 13.55 -0.55
N GLU A 135 -12.00 13.23 0.71
CA GLU A 135 -12.05 14.26 1.77
C GLU A 135 -10.72 14.99 1.97
N ALA A 136 -9.60 14.28 1.84
CA ALA A 136 -8.27 14.91 1.93
C ALA A 136 -8.02 15.85 0.73
N TRP A 137 -8.48 15.46 -0.47
CA TRP A 137 -8.42 16.32 -1.65
C TRP A 137 -9.23 17.61 -1.46
N GLN A 138 -10.44 17.51 -0.90
CA GLN A 138 -11.32 18.66 -0.67
C GLN A 138 -10.76 19.64 0.39
N LYS A 139 -9.88 19.16 1.28
CA LYS A 139 -9.28 19.96 2.37
C LYS A 139 -7.88 20.49 2.03
N LYS A 140 -7.38 20.27 0.80
CA LYS A 140 -6.00 20.60 0.42
C LYS A 140 -5.66 22.08 0.47
#